data_AF-A0A817JM90-F1
#
_entry.id   AF-A0A817JM90-F1
#
_cell.length_a   1.000
_cell.length_b   1.000
_cell.length_c   1.000
_cell.angle_alpha   90.00
_cell.angle_beta   90.00
_cell.angle_gamma   90.00
#
_symmetry.space_group_name_H-M   'P 1'
#
loop_
_entity.id
_entity.type
_entity.pdbx_description
1 polymer ?
#
loop_
_entity_poly.entity_id
_entity_poly.type
_entity_poly.pdbx_seq_one_letter_code
_entity_poly.pdbx_strand_id
1 'polypeptide(L)'
;MWTIIAILALKNALILYMNHSRNFTKEYVGNEQIPIRHIVAISCYKEPVDLIARSVQTLADQTEVRRITMVISFEERTPDEEKKCQFLQEKFQNCGFERLIYTTHPFGLPNEIPGKCSNSNYGLCTAVKEMGIVEGEMDHILVTTCDADSKFPPQYIAALTSKYLKENRPALTTIYQSPLFYNWKLDGLSFVTRVTGLLRSFLMLGALIPFNINTMSIFSFSLSLAKKGDFVHPSYQMDDIICLIRWMGVTQQRLRISMIPVPVLSGPTSGETIEKEIIEWARQARRWTIGAAEVFHYFAVKSNRMPAVAACSWGIAFLIYYGVILCTGGLFGLTTMLSMIFLIKNVPLAVSYIMYGLFALQMLTFSIAFIIDIFIPKLLNVDECIFFLRNLFHFITTPFVLLAYSFVEFYALHEVVIFGKKVCKHGASAKGAL
;
A
#
# COMPACT_ATOMS: atom_id res chain seq x y z
N MET A 1 -1.21 7.45 -21.71
CA MET A 1 -0.98 6.69 -20.45
C MET A 1 -2.11 6.88 -19.44
N TRP A 2 -2.39 8.10 -18.98
CA TRP A 2 -3.50 8.38 -18.03
C TRP A 2 -4.84 7.77 -18.46
N THR A 3 -5.20 7.83 -19.75
CA THR A 3 -6.44 7.21 -20.26
C THR A 3 -6.46 5.69 -20.06
N ILE A 4 -5.34 5.01 -20.27
CA ILE A 4 -5.22 3.55 -20.06
C ILE A 4 -5.37 3.24 -18.56
N ILE A 5 -4.69 4.02 -17.70
CA ILE A 5 -4.82 3.90 -16.24
C ILE A 5 -6.28 4.06 -15.83
N ALA A 6 -6.99 5.03 -16.40
CA ALA A 6 -8.37 5.30 -16.04
C ALA A 6 -9.34 4.19 -16.47
N ILE A 7 -9.15 3.63 -17.66
CA ILE A 7 -9.92 2.47 -18.14
C ILE A 7 -9.67 1.24 -17.25
N LEU A 8 -8.41 0.97 -16.90
CA LEU A 8 -8.04 -0.14 -16.01
C LEU A 8 -8.58 0.07 -14.59
N ALA A 9 -8.57 1.30 -14.10
CA ALA A 9 -9.12 1.65 -12.80
C ALA A 9 -10.64 1.40 -12.75
N LEU A 10 -11.39 1.83 -13.77
CA LEU A 10 -12.82 1.55 -13.90
C LEU A 10 -13.10 0.05 -13.98
N LYS A 11 -12.36 -0.69 -14.80
CA LYS A 11 -12.49 -2.13 -14.91
C LYS A 11 -12.29 -2.82 -13.56
N ASN A 12 -11.25 -2.46 -12.82
CA ASN A 12 -10.95 -3.07 -11.53
C ASN A 12 -11.92 -2.63 -10.44
N ALA A 13 -12.38 -1.37 -10.44
CA ALA A 13 -13.46 -0.91 -9.57
C ALA A 13 -14.77 -1.69 -9.82
N LEU A 14 -15.11 -1.96 -11.09
CA LEU A 14 -16.26 -2.80 -11.43
C LEU A 14 -16.10 -4.23 -10.91
N ILE A 15 -14.90 -4.82 -11.00
CA ILE A 15 -14.61 -6.14 -10.42
C ILE A 15 -14.87 -6.11 -8.91
N LEU A 16 -14.40 -5.10 -8.18
CA LEU A 16 -14.67 -4.98 -6.74
C LEU A 16 -16.17 -4.89 -6.47
N TYR A 17 -16.90 -4.05 -7.21
CA TYR A 17 -18.34 -3.90 -7.07
C TYR A 17 -19.08 -5.21 -7.36
N MET A 18 -18.71 -5.96 -8.40
CA MET A 18 -19.32 -7.25 -8.73
C MET A 18 -19.10 -8.32 -7.66
N ASN A 19 -18.06 -8.18 -6.83
CA ASN A 19 -17.72 -9.14 -5.79
C ASN A 19 -18.10 -8.68 -4.36
N HIS A 20 -18.77 -7.52 -4.20
CA HIS A 20 -19.05 -6.93 -2.87
C HIS A 20 -19.83 -7.84 -1.91
N SER A 21 -20.75 -8.64 -2.43
CA SER A 21 -21.61 -9.56 -1.67
C SER A 21 -21.22 -11.03 -1.86
N ARG A 22 -20.09 -11.29 -2.54
CA ARG A 22 -19.64 -12.65 -2.86
C ARG A 22 -19.12 -13.35 -1.61
N ASN A 23 -19.60 -14.56 -1.37
CA ASN A 23 -19.05 -15.46 -0.38
C ASN A 23 -17.97 -16.34 -1.03
N PHE A 24 -16.70 -16.04 -0.77
CA PHE A 24 -15.57 -16.72 -1.40
C PHE A 24 -15.29 -18.11 -0.80
N THR A 25 -15.71 -18.36 0.44
CA THR A 25 -15.55 -19.69 1.09
C THR A 25 -16.20 -20.80 0.25
N LYS A 26 -17.35 -20.52 -0.39
CA LYS A 26 -18.07 -21.50 -1.22
C LYS A 26 -17.29 -21.97 -2.46
N GLU A 27 -16.20 -21.31 -2.82
CA GLU A 27 -15.47 -21.59 -4.05
C GLU A 27 -14.45 -22.73 -3.91
N TYR A 28 -14.07 -23.08 -2.68
CA TYR A 28 -13.05 -24.09 -2.41
C TYR A 28 -13.43 -25.08 -1.30
N VAL A 29 -14.46 -24.80 -0.49
CA VAL A 29 -14.94 -25.77 0.51
C VAL A 29 -15.34 -27.09 -0.17
N GLY A 30 -14.78 -28.20 0.33
CA GLY A 30 -14.98 -29.54 -0.20
C GLY A 30 -14.05 -29.94 -1.35
N ASN A 31 -13.32 -28.99 -1.94
CA ASN A 31 -12.39 -29.22 -3.04
C ASN A 31 -10.92 -29.02 -2.64
N GLU A 32 -10.65 -28.42 -1.47
CA GLU A 32 -9.28 -28.26 -0.96
C GLU A 32 -8.75 -29.59 -0.41
N GLN A 33 -7.64 -30.07 -0.96
CA GLN A 33 -6.94 -31.26 -0.42
C GLN A 33 -6.17 -30.93 0.86
N ILE A 34 -5.57 -29.74 0.91
CA ILE A 34 -4.81 -29.23 2.05
C ILE A 34 -5.33 -27.82 2.36
N PRO A 35 -5.84 -27.57 3.59
CA PRO A 35 -6.33 -26.26 3.99
C PRO A 35 -5.24 -25.19 3.96
N ILE A 36 -5.54 -24.03 3.37
CA ILE A 36 -4.63 -22.87 3.40
C ILE A 36 -4.74 -22.16 4.74
N ARG A 37 -3.60 -21.98 5.41
CA ARG A 37 -3.44 -21.19 6.65
C ARG A 37 -2.92 -19.79 6.32
N HIS A 38 -3.15 -18.85 7.22
CA HIS A 38 -2.80 -17.44 7.05
C HIS A 38 -2.01 -16.94 8.25
N ILE A 39 -0.86 -16.31 8.00
CA ILE A 39 -0.17 -15.49 8.99
C ILE A 39 -0.48 -14.04 8.64
N VAL A 40 -1.07 -13.28 9.56
CA VAL A 40 -1.31 -11.85 9.39
C VAL A 40 -0.48 -11.08 10.40
N ALA A 41 0.46 -10.27 9.92
CA ALA A 41 1.42 -9.57 10.76
C ALA A 41 1.19 -8.05 10.76
N ILE A 42 0.85 -7.51 11.93
CA ILE A 42 0.76 -6.07 12.19
C ILE A 42 2.02 -5.62 12.93
N SER A 43 2.68 -4.60 12.39
CA SER A 43 3.80 -3.92 13.05
C SER A 43 3.30 -2.63 13.72
N CYS A 44 3.56 -2.49 15.01
CA CYS A 44 3.11 -1.40 15.86
C CYS A 44 4.29 -0.65 16.48
N TYR A 45 4.08 0.63 16.77
CA TYR A 45 4.98 1.45 17.57
C TYR A 45 4.18 2.46 18.41
N LYS A 46 3.92 3.65 17.86
CA LYS A 46 3.31 4.77 18.61
C LYS A 46 1.79 4.86 18.45
N GLU A 47 1.19 3.95 17.70
CA GLU A 47 -0.24 3.95 17.44
C GLU A 47 -1.04 3.75 18.75
N PRO A 48 -2.18 4.45 18.91
CA PRO A 48 -3.08 4.23 20.02
C PRO A 48 -3.58 2.78 20.06
N VAL A 49 -3.72 2.21 21.26
CA VAL A 49 -4.15 0.80 21.42
C VAL A 49 -5.54 0.57 20.83
N ASP A 50 -6.45 1.56 20.89
CA ASP A 50 -7.78 1.46 20.30
C ASP A 50 -7.74 1.42 18.77
N LEU A 51 -6.77 2.08 18.13
CA LEU A 51 -6.56 2.01 16.68
C LEU A 51 -6.10 0.59 16.29
N ILE A 52 -5.08 0.08 16.99
CA ILE A 52 -4.58 -1.30 16.80
C ILE A 52 -5.72 -2.30 17.01
N ALA A 53 -6.49 -2.15 18.11
CA ALA A 53 -7.59 -3.03 18.43
C ALA A 53 -8.71 -2.97 17.37
N ARG A 54 -9.03 -1.79 16.80
CA ARG A 54 -9.99 -1.70 15.69
C ARG A 54 -9.50 -2.47 14.47
N SER A 55 -8.21 -2.40 14.14
CA SER A 55 -7.62 -3.16 13.03
C SER A 55 -7.64 -4.66 13.28
N VAL A 56 -7.19 -5.12 14.45
CA VAL A 56 -7.21 -6.55 14.84
C VAL A 56 -8.65 -7.08 14.90
N GLN A 57 -9.62 -6.28 15.34
CA GLN A 57 -11.03 -6.68 15.35
C GLN A 57 -11.53 -7.04 13.95
N THR A 58 -11.16 -6.29 12.90
CA THR A 58 -11.57 -6.64 11.53
C THR A 58 -10.99 -7.98 11.03
N LEU A 59 -9.88 -8.43 11.62
CA LEU A 59 -9.29 -9.74 11.36
C LEU A 59 -9.96 -10.84 12.20
N ALA A 60 -10.37 -10.52 13.44
CA ALA A 60 -11.18 -11.41 14.27
C ALA A 60 -12.57 -11.65 13.67
N ASP A 61 -13.13 -10.67 12.97
CA ASP A 61 -14.44 -10.72 12.32
C ASP A 61 -14.42 -11.40 10.93
N GLN A 62 -13.27 -11.96 10.51
CA GLN A 62 -13.17 -12.69 9.24
C GLN A 62 -14.01 -13.95 9.26
N THR A 63 -14.62 -14.30 8.12
CA THR A 63 -15.41 -15.54 8.00
C THR A 63 -14.60 -16.81 8.23
N GLU A 64 -13.27 -16.73 8.04
CA GLU A 64 -12.32 -17.83 8.21
C GLU A 64 -11.30 -17.55 9.33
N VAL A 65 -11.70 -16.87 10.41
CA VAL A 65 -10.80 -16.48 11.52
C VAL A 65 -9.94 -17.62 12.08
N ARG A 66 -10.47 -18.85 12.10
CA ARG A 66 -9.76 -20.06 12.57
C ARG A 66 -8.56 -20.47 11.72
N ARG A 67 -8.39 -19.90 10.52
CA ARG A 67 -7.23 -20.10 9.65
C ARG A 67 -6.13 -19.07 9.89
N ILE A 68 -6.36 -18.07 10.75
CA ILE A 68 -5.47 -16.93 10.94
C ILE A 68 -4.61 -17.15 12.19
N THR A 69 -3.30 -17.21 11.98
CA THR A 69 -2.31 -16.91 13.01
C THR A 69 -2.04 -15.41 12.99
N MET A 70 -2.49 -14.73 14.03
CA MET A 70 -2.36 -13.28 14.18
C MET A 70 -1.04 -12.96 14.89
N VAL A 71 -0.20 -12.14 14.25
CA VAL A 71 1.09 -11.69 14.80
C VAL A 71 1.04 -10.19 15.06
N ILE A 72 1.15 -9.79 16.32
CA ILE A 72 1.20 -8.39 16.74
C ILE A 72 2.62 -8.10 17.23
N SER A 73 3.33 -7.28 16.48
CA SER A 73 4.76 -7.01 16.72
C SER A 73 4.97 -5.56 17.14
N PHE A 74 5.64 -5.34 18.27
CA PHE A 74 5.98 -4.03 18.80
C PHE A 74 7.49 -3.79 18.75
N GLU A 75 7.93 -2.54 18.62
CA GLU A 75 9.32 -2.18 18.91
C GLU A 75 9.50 -2.02 20.44
N GLU A 76 10.65 -2.44 21.00
CA GLU A 76 11.00 -2.29 22.44
C GLU A 76 10.84 -0.85 22.95
N ARG A 77 10.99 0.14 22.05
CA ARG A 77 10.84 1.56 22.37
C ARG A 77 9.38 2.05 22.39
N THR A 78 8.42 1.15 22.23
CA THR A 78 6.99 1.48 22.24
C THR A 78 6.58 2.03 23.61
N PRO A 79 5.95 3.21 23.67
CA PRO A 79 5.38 3.72 24.93
C PRO A 79 4.28 2.78 25.46
N ASP A 80 4.33 2.48 26.75
CA ASP A 80 3.35 1.62 27.46
C ASP A 80 3.14 0.25 26.78
N GLU A 81 4.18 -0.32 26.16
CA GLU A 81 4.10 -1.57 25.39
C GLU A 81 3.41 -2.70 26.15
N GLU A 82 3.87 -3.00 27.38
CA GLU A 82 3.32 -4.09 28.20
C GLU A 82 1.81 -3.94 28.41
N LYS A 83 1.34 -2.72 28.69
CA LYS A 83 -0.09 -2.43 28.88
C LYS A 83 -0.87 -2.64 27.59
N LYS A 84 -0.32 -2.22 26.44
CA LYS A 84 -0.94 -2.45 25.13
C LYS A 84 -1.04 -3.95 24.83
N CYS A 85 0.04 -4.70 25.08
CA CYS A 85 0.08 -6.14 24.89
C CYS A 85 -0.95 -6.85 25.76
N GLN A 86 -1.00 -6.56 27.06
CA GLN A 86 -1.98 -7.15 27.99
C GLN A 86 -3.41 -6.85 27.55
N PHE A 87 -3.73 -5.60 27.23
CA PHE A 87 -5.06 -5.22 26.75
C PHE A 87 -5.47 -5.98 25.49
N LEU A 88 -4.57 -6.07 24.50
CA LEU A 88 -4.86 -6.79 23.26
C LEU A 88 -4.99 -8.30 23.50
N GLN A 89 -4.16 -8.89 24.37
CA GLN A 89 -4.23 -10.30 24.74
C GLN A 89 -5.58 -10.64 25.36
N GLU A 90 -5.97 -9.89 26.40
CA GLU A 90 -7.23 -10.09 27.10
C GLU A 90 -8.43 -9.94 26.16
N LYS A 91 -8.38 -8.96 25.25
CA LYS A 91 -9.46 -8.68 24.30
C LYS A 91 -9.61 -9.76 23.22
N PHE A 92 -8.50 -10.31 22.70
CA PHE A 92 -8.52 -11.15 21.50
C PHE A 92 -8.23 -12.64 21.74
N GLN A 93 -7.86 -13.06 22.95
CA GLN A 93 -7.55 -14.47 23.28
C GLN A 93 -8.64 -15.47 22.89
N ASN A 94 -9.91 -15.07 22.91
CA ASN A 94 -11.06 -15.94 22.65
C ASN A 94 -11.77 -15.67 21.32
N CYS A 95 -11.16 -14.88 20.42
CA CYS A 95 -11.76 -14.51 19.14
C CYS A 95 -11.72 -15.62 18.07
N GLY A 96 -11.09 -16.76 18.36
CA GLY A 96 -11.06 -17.91 17.46
C GLY A 96 -9.95 -17.87 16.42
N PHE A 97 -8.93 -17.00 16.59
CA PHE A 97 -7.67 -17.11 15.85
C PHE A 97 -7.05 -18.49 16.05
N GLU A 98 -6.35 -19.00 15.03
CA GLU A 98 -5.57 -20.24 15.14
C GLU A 98 -4.52 -20.11 16.25
N ARG A 99 -3.80 -18.98 16.23
CA ARG A 99 -2.84 -18.56 17.23
C ARG A 99 -2.81 -17.04 17.30
N LEU A 100 -2.46 -16.52 18.47
CA LEU A 100 -2.24 -15.10 18.70
C LEU A 100 -0.84 -14.95 19.30
N ILE A 101 0.07 -14.35 18.53
CA ILE A 101 1.50 -14.26 18.82
C ILE A 101 1.87 -12.79 19.01
N TYR A 102 2.51 -12.49 20.14
CA TYR A 102 3.03 -11.16 20.47
C TYR A 102 4.54 -11.19 20.42
N THR A 103 5.14 -10.17 19.83
CA THR A 103 6.60 -10.08 19.71
C THR A 103 7.06 -8.66 19.99
N THR A 104 8.26 -8.55 20.56
CA THR A 104 8.91 -7.28 20.85
C THR A 104 10.27 -7.27 20.15
N HIS A 105 10.43 -6.43 19.13
CA HIS A 105 11.67 -6.25 18.39
C HIS A 105 12.68 -5.46 19.25
N PRO A 106 13.85 -6.05 19.58
CA PRO A 106 14.86 -5.38 20.41
C PRO A 106 15.49 -4.17 19.72
N PHE A 107 15.80 -3.14 20.51
CA PHE A 107 16.44 -1.93 20.02
C PHE A 107 17.96 -2.13 19.83
N GLY A 108 18.49 -1.59 18.72
CA GLY A 108 19.93 -1.49 18.51
C GLY A 108 20.60 -2.76 17.98
N LEU A 109 19.83 -3.69 17.39
CA LEU A 109 20.40 -4.86 16.72
C LEU A 109 21.32 -4.48 15.54
N PRO A 110 22.44 -5.19 15.35
CA PRO A 110 23.41 -4.86 14.32
C PRO A 110 22.81 -5.07 12.92
N ASN A 111 23.08 -4.15 12.00
CA ASN A 111 22.59 -4.13 10.61
C ASN A 111 21.07 -3.91 10.45
N GLU A 112 20.36 -3.56 11.52
CA GLU A 112 18.93 -3.23 11.46
C GLU A 112 18.70 -1.73 11.66
N ILE A 113 17.62 -1.20 11.07
CA ILE A 113 17.18 0.17 11.30
C ILE A 113 15.90 0.17 12.14
N PRO A 114 15.69 1.15 13.04
CA PRO A 114 14.40 1.31 13.72
C PRO A 114 13.27 1.55 12.71
N GLY A 115 12.09 0.96 12.96
CA GLY A 115 10.91 1.11 12.12
C GLY A 115 10.29 -0.22 11.67
N LYS A 116 9.20 -0.09 10.89
CA LYS A 116 8.36 -1.18 10.40
C LYS A 116 9.12 -2.38 9.83
N CYS A 117 10.15 -2.14 8.99
CA CYS A 117 10.86 -3.22 8.30
C CYS A 117 11.51 -4.25 9.25
N SER A 118 12.21 -3.77 10.29
CA SER A 118 12.87 -4.63 11.28
C SER A 118 11.87 -5.28 12.22
N ASN A 119 10.87 -4.52 12.65
CA ASN A 119 9.80 -5.02 13.50
C ASN A 119 9.02 -6.16 12.80
N SER A 120 8.59 -5.92 11.55
CA SER A 120 7.90 -6.92 10.73
C SER A 120 8.76 -8.16 10.48
N ASN A 121 10.04 -7.98 10.16
CA ASN A 121 10.97 -9.09 9.97
C ASN A 121 11.11 -9.95 11.24
N TYR A 122 11.33 -9.30 12.38
CA TYR A 122 11.48 -9.96 13.68
C TYR A 122 10.21 -10.72 14.07
N GLY A 123 9.05 -10.07 13.95
CA GLY A 123 7.75 -10.67 14.25
C GLY A 123 7.45 -11.89 13.39
N LEU A 124 7.67 -11.80 12.07
CA LEU A 124 7.46 -12.92 11.15
C LEU A 124 8.42 -14.09 11.40
N CYS A 125 9.72 -13.80 11.57
CA CYS A 125 10.71 -14.84 11.86
C CYS A 125 10.41 -15.57 13.17
N THR A 126 10.03 -14.82 14.21
CA THR A 126 9.69 -15.37 15.52
C THR A 126 8.42 -16.20 15.45
N ALA A 127 7.36 -15.69 14.83
CA ALA A 127 6.10 -16.41 14.68
C ALA A 127 6.29 -17.73 13.92
N VAL A 128 7.03 -17.74 12.81
CA VAL A 128 7.30 -18.97 12.04
C VAL A 128 8.09 -19.99 12.86
N LYS A 129 9.05 -19.53 13.69
CA LYS A 129 9.81 -20.39 14.60
C LYS A 129 8.91 -20.99 15.68
N GLU A 130 8.06 -20.19 16.33
CA GLU A 130 7.12 -20.65 17.36
C GLU A 130 6.02 -21.58 16.81
N MET A 131 5.63 -21.38 15.56
CA MET A 131 4.68 -22.24 14.87
C MET A 131 5.25 -23.63 14.57
N GLY A 132 6.58 -23.81 14.58
CA GLY A 132 7.21 -25.09 14.28
C GLY A 132 6.99 -25.55 12.84
N ILE A 133 6.88 -24.61 11.89
CA ILE A 133 6.54 -24.90 10.49
C ILE A 133 7.63 -25.76 9.84
N VAL A 134 7.22 -26.87 9.25
CA VAL A 134 8.08 -27.74 8.43
C VAL A 134 8.04 -27.32 6.96
N GLU A 135 9.10 -27.65 6.20
CA GLU A 135 9.30 -27.19 4.82
C GLU A 135 8.12 -27.53 3.89
N GLY A 136 7.51 -28.72 4.05
CA GLY A 136 6.37 -29.15 3.23
C GLY A 136 5.06 -28.38 3.45
N GLU A 137 4.95 -27.58 4.51
CA GLU A 137 3.73 -26.81 4.82
C GLU A 137 3.77 -25.38 4.25
N MET A 138 4.94 -24.87 3.88
CA MET A 138 5.14 -23.45 3.59
C MET A 138 4.35 -22.96 2.36
N ASP A 139 4.10 -23.82 1.38
CA ASP A 139 3.26 -23.51 0.21
C ASP A 139 1.77 -23.43 0.55
N HIS A 140 1.36 -23.90 1.73
CA HIS A 140 0.00 -23.87 2.23
C HIS A 140 -0.22 -22.79 3.29
N ILE A 141 0.76 -21.92 3.50
CA ILE A 141 0.69 -20.80 4.43
C ILE A 141 0.88 -19.50 3.65
N LEU A 142 -0.10 -18.61 3.70
CA LEU A 142 -0.02 -17.26 3.14
C LEU A 142 0.30 -16.26 4.24
N VAL A 143 1.31 -15.44 4.03
CA VAL A 143 1.69 -14.34 4.91
C VAL A 143 1.08 -13.06 4.35
N THR A 144 0.40 -12.28 5.18
CA THR A 144 -0.09 -10.93 4.87
C THR A 144 0.58 -9.94 5.80
N THR A 145 1.26 -8.93 5.23
CA THR A 145 1.72 -7.78 6.01
C THR A 145 0.61 -6.75 6.12
N CYS A 146 0.53 -6.00 7.22
CA CYS A 146 -0.35 -4.84 7.31
C CYS A 146 0.09 -3.82 8.35
N ASP A 147 -0.39 -2.59 8.17
CA ASP A 147 -0.17 -1.48 9.11
C ASP A 147 -1.23 -1.51 10.23
N ALA A 148 -0.89 -0.91 11.36
CA ALA A 148 -1.77 -0.81 12.53
C ALA A 148 -3.06 -0.01 12.33
N ASP A 149 -3.23 0.64 11.18
CA ASP A 149 -4.41 1.41 10.76
C ASP A 149 -5.06 0.84 9.49
N SER A 150 -5.07 -0.50 9.40
CA SER A 150 -5.70 -1.25 8.30
C SER A 150 -7.04 -1.84 8.72
N LYS A 151 -8.06 -1.79 7.86
CA LYS A 151 -9.37 -2.45 8.09
C LYS A 151 -9.69 -3.39 6.94
N PHE A 152 -9.95 -4.65 7.30
CA PHE A 152 -10.24 -5.71 6.35
C PHE A 152 -11.74 -6.00 6.30
N PRO A 153 -12.35 -6.15 5.11
CA PRO A 153 -13.72 -6.64 5.02
C PRO A 153 -13.80 -8.13 5.38
N PRO A 154 -14.95 -8.64 5.88
CA PRO A 154 -15.06 -9.99 6.45
C PRO A 154 -14.66 -11.16 5.53
N GLN A 155 -14.70 -10.93 4.21
CA GLN A 155 -14.40 -11.94 3.19
C GLN A 155 -12.94 -11.91 2.71
N TYR A 156 -12.06 -11.08 3.29
CA TYR A 156 -10.70 -10.90 2.80
C TYR A 156 -9.88 -12.21 2.79
N ILE A 157 -9.86 -12.95 3.91
CA ILE A 157 -9.10 -14.20 4.03
C ILE A 157 -9.63 -15.29 3.10
N ALA A 158 -10.97 -15.39 2.96
CA ALA A 158 -11.60 -16.32 2.04
C ALA A 158 -11.32 -15.97 0.57
N ALA A 159 -11.35 -14.67 0.22
CA ALA A 159 -11.04 -14.20 -1.12
C ALA A 159 -9.58 -14.46 -1.50
N LEU A 160 -8.64 -14.22 -0.58
CA LEU A 160 -7.23 -14.53 -0.76
C LEU A 160 -7.03 -16.05 -0.97
N THR A 161 -7.65 -16.87 -0.12
CA THR A 161 -7.58 -18.35 -0.23
C THR A 161 -8.10 -18.83 -1.58
N SER A 162 -9.30 -18.41 -1.97
CA SER A 162 -9.88 -18.78 -3.27
C SER A 162 -8.99 -18.36 -4.43
N LYS A 163 -8.47 -17.13 -4.37
CA LYS A 163 -7.60 -16.56 -5.40
C LYS A 163 -6.30 -17.36 -5.55
N TYR A 164 -5.68 -17.73 -4.43
CA TYR A 164 -4.48 -18.56 -4.40
C TYR A 164 -4.70 -19.95 -5.00
N LEU A 165 -5.77 -20.63 -4.58
CA LEU A 165 -6.09 -21.98 -5.06
C LEU A 165 -6.41 -22.01 -6.57
N LYS A 166 -7.14 -21.02 -7.07
CA LYS A 166 -7.52 -20.93 -8.50
C LYS A 166 -6.34 -20.65 -9.43
N GLU A 167 -5.30 -19.99 -8.95
CA GLU A 167 -4.14 -19.62 -9.77
C GLU A 167 -3.09 -20.74 -9.93
N ASN A 168 -3.34 -21.92 -9.34
CA ASN A 168 -2.62 -23.19 -9.51
C ASN A 168 -1.08 -23.09 -9.41
N ARG A 169 -0.54 -23.42 -8.22
CA ARG A 169 0.89 -23.39 -7.84
C ARG A 169 1.63 -22.03 -8.01
N PRO A 170 1.13 -20.93 -7.41
CA PRO A 170 1.74 -19.60 -7.53
C PRO A 170 2.70 -19.23 -6.38
N ALA A 171 3.03 -20.17 -5.48
CA ALA A 171 3.74 -19.91 -4.22
C ALA A 171 4.99 -19.03 -4.40
N LEU A 172 5.80 -19.28 -5.42
CA LEU A 172 7.06 -18.57 -5.67
C LEU A 172 7.00 -17.53 -6.80
N THR A 173 5.85 -17.35 -7.45
CA THR A 173 5.71 -16.53 -8.67
C THR A 173 4.79 -15.34 -8.48
N THR A 174 3.90 -15.36 -7.49
CA THR A 174 2.82 -14.39 -7.35
C THR A 174 2.78 -13.76 -5.96
N ILE A 175 2.49 -12.47 -5.94
CA ILE A 175 2.13 -11.71 -4.75
C ILE A 175 0.69 -11.23 -4.94
N TYR A 176 -0.08 -11.22 -3.87
CA TYR A 176 -1.48 -10.81 -3.87
C TYR A 176 -1.61 -9.42 -3.24
N GLN A 177 -2.23 -8.50 -3.96
CA GLN A 177 -2.45 -7.13 -3.51
C GLN A 177 -3.94 -6.83 -3.55
N SER A 178 -4.49 -6.44 -2.42
CA SER A 178 -5.80 -5.79 -2.39
C SER A 178 -5.66 -4.34 -2.84
N PRO A 179 -6.60 -3.79 -3.63
CA PRO A 179 -6.71 -2.35 -3.80
C PRO A 179 -6.89 -1.67 -2.44
N LEU A 180 -6.07 -0.65 -2.20
CA LEU A 180 -6.12 0.15 -0.97
C LEU A 180 -6.98 1.38 -1.19
N PHE A 181 -7.87 1.63 -0.24
CA PHE A 181 -8.70 2.83 -0.17
C PHE A 181 -8.42 3.57 1.13
N TYR A 182 -8.62 4.88 1.11
CA TYR A 182 -8.33 5.76 2.24
C TYR A 182 -9.60 6.43 2.80
N ASN A 183 -10.78 5.87 2.47
CA ASN A 183 -12.11 6.29 2.90
C ASN A 183 -12.34 5.94 4.38
N TRP A 184 -11.57 6.59 5.26
CA TRP A 184 -11.74 6.55 6.70
C TRP A 184 -11.94 7.98 7.21
N LYS A 185 -13.18 8.47 7.11
CA LYS A 185 -13.57 9.88 7.33
C LYS A 185 -12.88 10.83 6.35
N LEU A 186 -12.63 10.37 5.13
CA LEU A 186 -11.94 11.11 4.09
C LEU A 186 -12.71 12.35 3.65
N ASP A 187 -14.04 12.31 3.75
CA ASP A 187 -14.94 13.44 3.57
C ASP A 187 -14.77 14.53 4.64
N GLY A 188 -14.21 14.23 5.81
CA GLY A 188 -13.87 15.19 6.86
C GLY A 188 -12.52 15.88 6.69
N LEU A 189 -11.62 15.34 5.87
CA LEU A 189 -10.22 15.79 5.76
C LEU A 189 -10.04 16.96 4.78
N SER A 190 -8.85 17.57 4.80
CA SER A 190 -8.48 18.65 3.89
C SER A 190 -8.55 18.19 2.42
N PHE A 191 -8.71 19.16 1.51
CA PHE A 191 -8.74 18.87 0.07
C PHE A 191 -7.43 18.21 -0.41
N VAL A 192 -6.28 18.55 0.19
CA VAL A 192 -4.97 17.99 -0.14
C VAL A 192 -4.93 16.49 0.17
N THR A 193 -5.32 16.12 1.38
CA THR A 193 -5.35 14.72 1.81
C THR A 193 -6.39 13.92 1.05
N ARG A 194 -7.60 14.47 0.87
CA ARG A 194 -8.66 13.78 0.14
C ARG A 194 -8.28 13.52 -1.31
N VAL A 195 -7.84 14.53 -2.05
CA VAL A 195 -7.40 14.36 -3.45
C VAL A 195 -6.27 13.33 -3.54
N THR A 196 -5.28 13.41 -2.64
CA THR A 196 -4.18 12.44 -2.60
C THR A 196 -4.70 11.02 -2.34
N GLY A 197 -5.60 10.82 -1.38
CA GLY A 197 -6.22 9.53 -1.08
C GLY A 197 -6.96 8.94 -2.28
N LEU A 198 -7.79 9.74 -2.96
CA LEU A 198 -8.51 9.30 -4.16
C LEU A 198 -7.57 8.91 -5.30
N LEU A 199 -6.56 9.74 -5.57
CA LEU A 199 -5.60 9.47 -6.64
C LEU A 199 -4.73 8.25 -6.35
N ARG A 200 -4.39 7.99 -5.08
CA ARG A 200 -3.66 6.78 -4.70
C ARG A 200 -4.49 5.52 -4.93
N SER A 201 -5.76 5.50 -4.53
CA SER A 201 -6.67 4.38 -4.82
C SER A 201 -6.84 4.18 -6.33
N PHE A 202 -7.01 5.27 -7.07
CA PHE A 202 -7.10 5.26 -8.53
C PHE A 202 -5.85 4.69 -9.20
N LEU A 203 -4.66 5.14 -8.79
CA LEU A 203 -3.39 4.63 -9.31
C LEU A 203 -3.12 3.18 -8.88
N MET A 204 -3.61 2.75 -7.71
CA MET A 204 -3.55 1.35 -7.29
C MET A 204 -4.32 0.46 -8.26
N LEU A 205 -5.57 0.84 -8.55
CA LEU A 205 -6.46 0.13 -9.46
C LEU A 205 -6.03 0.20 -10.92
N GLY A 206 -5.47 1.34 -11.36
CA GLY A 206 -5.20 1.62 -12.77
C GLY A 206 -3.76 1.42 -13.21
N ALA A 207 -2.79 1.45 -12.28
CA ALA A 207 -1.37 1.40 -12.61
C ALA A 207 -0.59 0.36 -11.79
N LEU A 208 -0.52 0.48 -10.46
CA LEU A 208 0.38 -0.34 -9.63
C LEU A 208 0.11 -1.84 -9.80
N ILE A 209 -1.14 -2.28 -9.65
CA ILE A 209 -1.51 -3.69 -9.82
C ILE A 209 -1.49 -4.09 -11.31
N PRO A 210 -2.17 -3.38 -12.25
CA PRO A 210 -2.26 -3.83 -13.63
C PRO A 210 -0.95 -3.85 -14.41
N PHE A 211 -0.07 -2.88 -14.16
CA PHE A 211 1.26 -2.84 -14.78
C PHE A 211 2.31 -3.58 -13.94
N ASN A 212 1.86 -4.33 -12.92
CA ASN A 212 2.69 -5.18 -12.09
C ASN A 212 3.84 -4.41 -11.40
N ILE A 213 3.67 -3.14 -11.09
CA ILE A 213 4.77 -2.23 -10.72
C ILE A 213 5.35 -2.64 -9.36
N ASN A 214 4.58 -2.40 -8.30
CA ASN A 214 4.99 -2.56 -6.91
C ASN A 214 3.81 -2.90 -6.02
N THR A 215 4.09 -3.63 -4.94
CA THR A 215 3.19 -3.82 -3.80
C THR A 215 3.19 -2.60 -2.91
N MET A 216 2.19 -2.49 -2.03
CA MET A 216 2.08 -1.37 -1.11
C MET A 216 1.42 -1.80 0.19
N SER A 217 2.09 -1.56 1.32
CA SER A 217 1.58 -1.65 2.71
C SER A 217 0.95 -2.99 3.14
N ILE A 218 -0.10 -3.44 2.46
CA ILE A 218 -0.90 -4.64 2.72
C ILE A 218 -0.86 -5.56 1.51
N PHE A 219 0.00 -6.55 1.54
CA PHE A 219 0.15 -7.53 0.48
C PHE A 219 0.43 -8.92 1.05
N SER A 220 0.05 -9.94 0.28
CA SER A 220 0.12 -11.33 0.71
C SER A 220 0.96 -12.18 -0.22
N PHE A 221 1.70 -13.13 0.33
CA PHE A 221 2.63 -14.00 -0.39
C PHE A 221 2.73 -15.35 0.33
N SER A 222 3.27 -16.38 -0.33
CA SER A 222 3.49 -17.66 0.36
C SER A 222 4.62 -17.55 1.38
N LEU A 223 4.53 -18.34 2.44
CA LEU A 223 5.62 -18.48 3.39
C LEU A 223 6.89 -19.04 2.72
N SER A 224 6.76 -19.87 1.69
CA SER A 224 7.89 -20.33 0.88
C SER A 224 8.63 -19.19 0.19
N LEU A 225 7.90 -18.21 -0.36
CA LEU A 225 8.49 -17.02 -0.96
C LEU A 225 9.19 -16.17 0.10
N ALA A 226 8.54 -15.99 1.26
CA ALA A 226 9.14 -15.32 2.40
C ALA A 226 10.46 -15.99 2.79
N LYS A 227 10.47 -17.30 2.99
CA LYS A 227 11.64 -18.06 3.42
C LYS A 227 12.76 -18.04 2.38
N LYS A 228 12.44 -18.24 1.09
CA LYS A 228 13.41 -18.17 -0.02
C LYS A 228 14.03 -16.78 -0.15
N GLY A 229 13.22 -15.77 0.12
CA GLY A 229 13.61 -14.37 0.18
C GLY A 229 14.20 -13.94 1.50
N ASP A 230 14.37 -14.82 2.49
CA ASP A 230 14.82 -14.52 3.85
C ASP A 230 14.07 -13.31 4.47
N PHE A 231 12.74 -13.42 4.41
CA PHE A 231 11.72 -12.53 4.97
C PHE A 231 11.87 -11.05 4.52
N VAL A 232 11.59 -10.13 5.43
CA VAL A 232 11.60 -8.69 5.20
C VAL A 232 13.01 -8.15 5.46
N HIS A 233 13.53 -7.30 4.59
CA HIS A 233 14.87 -6.76 4.82
C HIS A 233 14.86 -5.71 5.93
N PRO A 234 15.59 -5.89 7.05
CA PRO A 234 15.50 -5.01 8.23
C PRO A 234 16.33 -3.71 8.10
N SER A 235 16.75 -3.33 6.90
CA SER A 235 17.71 -2.23 6.69
C SER A 235 17.24 -1.21 5.65
N TYR A 236 16.00 -1.36 5.17
CA TYR A 236 15.41 -0.53 4.13
C TYR A 236 13.99 -0.12 4.51
N GLN A 237 13.70 1.17 4.38
CA GLN A 237 12.46 1.73 4.91
C GLN A 237 11.21 1.31 4.12
N MET A 238 11.35 1.19 2.80
CA MET A 238 10.26 0.83 1.87
C MET A 238 10.29 -0.69 1.64
N ASP A 239 9.94 -1.42 2.69
CA ASP A 239 10.11 -2.86 2.81
C ASP A 239 9.32 -3.65 1.76
N ASP A 240 8.12 -3.20 1.43
CA ASP A 240 7.23 -3.80 0.43
C ASP A 240 7.90 -3.94 -0.96
N ILE A 241 8.48 -2.86 -1.49
CA ILE A 241 9.14 -2.86 -2.80
C ILE A 241 10.48 -3.59 -2.74
N ILE A 242 11.21 -3.47 -1.63
CA ILE A 242 12.50 -4.15 -1.44
C ILE A 242 12.32 -5.66 -1.41
N CYS A 243 11.27 -6.16 -0.75
CA CYS A 243 10.87 -7.55 -0.79
C CYS A 243 10.64 -8.01 -2.24
N LEU A 244 9.85 -7.27 -3.03
CA LEU A 244 9.61 -7.59 -4.43
C LEU A 244 10.91 -7.71 -5.25
N ILE A 245 11.82 -6.73 -5.16
CA ILE A 245 13.10 -6.75 -5.88
C ILE A 245 13.98 -7.93 -5.44
N ARG A 246 14.10 -8.14 -4.13
CA ARG A 246 14.89 -9.24 -3.55
C ARG A 246 14.33 -10.58 -3.98
N TRP A 247 13.02 -10.74 -3.96
CA TRP A 247 12.33 -11.97 -4.34
C TRP A 247 12.45 -12.27 -5.84
N MET A 248 12.38 -11.27 -6.71
CA MET A 248 12.70 -11.45 -8.15
C MET A 248 14.13 -11.97 -8.35
N GLY A 249 15.08 -11.51 -7.54
CA GLY A 249 16.46 -12.00 -7.53
C GLY A 249 16.56 -13.46 -7.09
N VAL A 250 16.02 -13.84 -5.94
CA VAL A 250 16.16 -15.23 -5.45
C VAL A 250 15.31 -16.24 -6.23
N THR A 251 14.19 -15.81 -6.81
CA THR A 251 13.34 -16.67 -7.64
C THR A 251 13.77 -16.75 -9.10
N GLN A 252 14.69 -15.88 -9.52
CA GLN A 252 15.16 -15.77 -10.90
C GLN A 252 14.03 -15.55 -11.91
N GLN A 253 13.03 -14.73 -11.55
CA GLN A 253 11.89 -14.45 -12.42
C GLN A 253 11.18 -13.14 -12.04
N ARG A 254 10.35 -12.64 -12.95
CA ARG A 254 9.47 -11.51 -12.68
C ARG A 254 8.27 -12.00 -11.86
N LEU A 255 8.13 -11.49 -10.63
CA LEU A 255 6.94 -11.79 -9.83
C LEU A 255 5.73 -11.05 -10.37
N ARG A 256 4.57 -11.72 -10.34
CA ARG A 256 3.27 -11.18 -10.72
C ARG A 256 2.54 -10.63 -9.50
N ILE A 257 1.97 -9.45 -9.61
CA ILE A 257 1.04 -8.89 -8.64
C ILE A 257 -0.38 -9.21 -9.10
N SER A 258 -1.09 -10.03 -8.33
CA SER A 258 -2.46 -10.43 -8.60
C SER A 258 -3.42 -9.70 -7.67
N MET A 259 -4.48 -9.12 -8.25
CA MET A 259 -5.47 -8.38 -7.48
C MET A 259 -6.34 -9.33 -6.65
N ILE A 260 -6.43 -9.07 -5.35
CA ILE A 260 -7.50 -9.65 -4.51
C ILE A 260 -8.77 -8.85 -4.82
N PRO A 261 -9.89 -9.49 -5.21
CA PRO A 261 -11.10 -8.79 -5.68
C PRO A 261 -11.96 -8.24 -4.53
N VAL A 262 -11.31 -7.74 -3.49
CA VAL A 262 -11.89 -7.24 -2.25
C VAL A 262 -11.08 -6.01 -1.84
N PRO A 263 -11.70 -4.87 -1.51
CA PRO A 263 -10.98 -3.66 -1.14
C PRO A 263 -10.54 -3.69 0.34
N VAL A 264 -9.43 -3.04 0.66
CA VAL A 264 -8.95 -2.88 2.04
C VAL A 264 -8.81 -1.39 2.35
N LEU A 265 -9.23 -1.01 3.55
CA LEU A 265 -9.11 0.34 4.06
C LEU A 265 -7.76 0.54 4.75
N SER A 266 -7.09 1.64 4.43
CA SER A 266 -5.86 2.09 5.07
C SER A 266 -6.08 3.51 5.61
N GLY A 267 -5.58 3.77 6.81
CA GLY A 267 -5.69 5.06 7.46
C GLY A 267 -5.06 6.17 6.61
N PRO A 268 -5.80 7.23 6.24
CA PRO A 268 -5.21 8.39 5.59
C PRO A 268 -4.23 9.09 6.54
N THR A 269 -3.43 10.00 5.98
CA THR A 269 -2.71 10.95 6.82
C THR A 269 -3.72 11.89 7.46
N SER A 270 -3.63 12.12 8.77
CA SER A 270 -4.59 12.95 9.51
C SER A 270 -3.86 13.85 10.50
N GLY A 271 -4.54 14.92 10.92
CA GLY A 271 -4.07 15.84 11.95
C GLY A 271 -5.24 16.41 12.73
N GLU A 272 -4.99 16.91 13.94
CA GLU A 272 -6.03 17.55 14.78
C GLU A 272 -6.57 18.85 14.16
N THR A 273 -5.76 19.51 13.34
CA THR A 273 -6.11 20.71 12.58
C THR A 273 -5.69 20.54 11.13
N ILE A 274 -6.31 21.31 10.22
CA ILE A 274 -6.00 21.27 8.77
C ILE A 274 -4.52 21.56 8.52
N GLU A 275 -3.91 22.48 9.26
CA GLU A 275 -2.49 22.81 9.13
C GLU A 275 -1.59 21.63 9.52
N LYS A 276 -1.87 21.01 10.67
CA LYS A 276 -1.14 19.81 11.12
C LYS A 276 -1.33 18.69 10.10
N GLU A 277 -2.53 18.51 9.56
CA GLU A 277 -2.83 17.52 8.55
C GLU A 277 -1.98 17.72 7.28
N ILE A 278 -1.89 18.94 6.76
CA ILE A 278 -1.07 19.27 5.58
C ILE A 278 0.42 19.05 5.87
N ILE A 279 0.90 19.39 7.06
CA ILE A 279 2.29 19.14 7.48
C ILE A 279 2.58 17.64 7.55
N GLU A 280 1.69 16.84 8.14
CA GLU A 280 1.84 15.38 8.16
C GLU A 280 1.79 14.79 6.75
N TRP A 281 0.90 15.30 5.89
CA TRP A 281 0.83 14.89 4.48
C TRP A 281 2.15 15.15 3.74
N ALA A 282 2.73 16.35 3.89
CA ALA A 282 4.00 16.69 3.27
C ALA A 282 5.14 15.82 3.82
N ARG A 283 5.15 15.56 5.13
CA ARG A 283 6.12 14.64 5.75
C ARG A 283 5.98 13.23 5.21
N GLN A 284 4.76 12.74 5.03
CA GLN A 284 4.46 11.42 4.46
C GLN A 284 4.95 11.32 3.02
N ALA A 285 4.59 12.27 2.17
CA ALA A 285 5.01 12.35 0.77
C ALA A 285 6.55 12.36 0.67
N ARG A 286 7.22 13.21 1.46
CA ARG A 286 8.69 13.26 1.53
C ARG A 286 9.29 11.89 1.90
N ARG A 287 8.75 11.21 2.92
CA ARG A 287 9.24 9.87 3.33
C ARG A 287 9.11 8.86 2.18
N TRP A 288 8.01 8.88 1.45
CA TRP A 288 7.82 7.99 0.31
C TRP A 288 8.78 8.29 -0.84
N THR A 289 9.03 9.55 -1.16
CA THR A 289 9.99 9.92 -2.22
C THR A 289 11.42 9.53 -1.85
N ILE A 290 11.84 9.77 -0.60
CA ILE A 290 13.16 9.32 -0.10
C ILE A 290 13.26 7.79 -0.19
N GLY A 291 12.23 7.07 0.25
CA GLY A 291 12.18 5.61 0.16
C GLY A 291 12.22 5.11 -1.29
N ALA A 292 11.54 5.78 -2.23
CA ALA A 292 11.60 5.44 -3.66
C ALA A 292 13.01 5.65 -4.25
N ALA A 293 13.72 6.70 -3.83
CA ALA A 293 15.12 6.90 -4.22
C ALA A 293 16.04 5.80 -3.67
N GLU A 294 15.84 5.39 -2.41
CA GLU A 294 16.58 4.27 -1.80
C GLU A 294 16.31 2.95 -2.52
N VAL A 295 15.05 2.68 -2.88
CA VAL A 295 14.62 1.53 -3.69
C VAL A 295 15.30 1.53 -5.06
N PHE A 296 15.35 2.67 -5.75
CA PHE A 296 16.00 2.77 -7.05
C PHE A 296 17.51 2.49 -6.94
N HIS A 297 18.17 3.02 -5.91
CA HIS A 297 19.58 2.71 -5.64
C HIS A 297 19.78 1.21 -5.35
N TYR A 298 18.94 0.62 -4.50
CA TYR A 298 18.99 -0.83 -4.23
C TYR A 298 18.83 -1.65 -5.50
N PHE A 299 17.86 -1.30 -6.35
CA PHE A 299 17.66 -1.93 -7.66
C PHE A 299 18.91 -1.81 -8.54
N ALA A 300 19.51 -0.62 -8.66
CA ALA A 300 20.70 -0.42 -9.49
C ALA A 300 21.87 -1.31 -9.03
N VAL A 301 22.05 -1.50 -7.72
CA VAL A 301 23.10 -2.35 -7.15
C VAL A 301 22.80 -3.85 -7.30
N LYS A 302 21.52 -4.25 -7.26
CA LYS A 302 21.11 -5.66 -7.20
C LYS A 302 20.53 -6.19 -8.52
N SER A 303 20.34 -5.37 -9.54
CA SER A 303 19.78 -5.74 -10.85
C SER A 303 20.53 -6.89 -11.53
N ASN A 304 21.84 -7.00 -11.34
CA ASN A 304 22.63 -8.11 -11.88
C ASN A 304 22.31 -9.47 -11.23
N ARG A 305 21.55 -9.50 -10.13
CA ARG A 305 21.12 -10.74 -9.45
C ARG A 305 19.78 -11.27 -9.96
N MET A 306 19.16 -10.61 -10.94
CA MET A 306 17.88 -11.01 -11.52
C MET A 306 18.00 -11.15 -13.05
N PRO A 307 17.08 -11.89 -13.70
CA PRO A 307 17.08 -11.99 -15.15
C PRO A 307 16.94 -10.62 -15.81
N ALA A 308 17.69 -10.38 -16.89
CA ALA A 308 17.72 -9.09 -17.58
C ALA A 308 16.32 -8.59 -17.99
N VAL A 309 15.45 -9.48 -18.46
CA VAL A 309 14.06 -9.14 -18.83
C VAL A 309 13.24 -8.70 -17.61
N ALA A 310 13.40 -9.37 -16.47
CA ALA A 310 12.73 -9.00 -15.22
C ALA A 310 13.24 -7.64 -14.73
N ALA A 311 14.55 -7.42 -14.76
CA ALA A 311 15.17 -6.14 -14.39
C ALA A 311 14.69 -4.99 -15.27
N CYS A 312 14.80 -5.13 -16.59
CA CYS A 312 14.42 -4.09 -17.53
C CYS A 312 12.92 -3.79 -17.46
N SER A 313 12.06 -4.82 -17.42
CA SER A 313 10.61 -4.61 -17.33
C SER A 313 10.20 -3.91 -16.04
N TRP A 314 10.75 -4.32 -14.88
CA TRP A 314 10.47 -3.65 -13.61
C TRP A 314 11.06 -2.23 -13.59
N GLY A 315 12.31 -2.04 -14.04
CA GLY A 315 12.98 -0.74 -14.04
C GLY A 315 12.25 0.30 -14.92
N ILE A 316 11.78 -0.10 -16.10
CA ILE A 316 10.97 0.76 -16.98
C ILE A 316 9.64 1.11 -16.28
N ALA A 317 8.95 0.12 -15.71
CA ALA A 317 7.67 0.34 -15.03
C ALA A 317 7.82 1.27 -13.80
N PHE A 318 8.90 1.08 -13.02
CA PHE A 318 9.24 1.92 -11.88
C PHE A 318 9.53 3.36 -12.30
N LEU A 319 10.36 3.55 -13.34
CA LEU A 319 10.69 4.88 -13.86
C LEU A 319 9.45 5.62 -14.42
N ILE A 320 8.60 4.91 -15.15
CA ILE A 320 7.36 5.48 -15.68
C ILE A 320 6.45 5.93 -14.53
N TYR A 321 6.29 5.11 -13.49
CA TYR A 321 5.39 5.43 -12.39
C TYR A 321 5.95 6.51 -11.46
N TYR A 322 7.13 6.31 -10.88
CA TYR A 322 7.69 7.26 -9.92
C TYR A 322 8.29 8.48 -10.61
N GLY A 323 9.08 8.29 -11.67
CA GLY A 323 9.73 9.38 -12.38
C GLY A 323 8.78 10.20 -13.25
N VAL A 324 8.00 9.54 -14.11
CA VAL A 324 7.16 10.27 -15.07
C VAL A 324 5.82 10.67 -14.45
N ILE A 325 5.02 9.72 -13.97
CA ILE A 325 3.65 9.98 -13.49
C ILE A 325 3.64 10.83 -12.22
N LEU A 326 4.33 10.38 -11.16
CA LEU A 326 4.29 11.04 -9.84
C LEU A 326 5.15 12.31 -9.80
N CYS A 327 6.44 12.20 -10.14
CA CYS A 327 7.35 13.34 -10.03
C CYS A 327 7.08 14.42 -11.06
N THR A 328 7.07 14.09 -12.36
CA THR A 328 7.00 15.13 -13.41
C THR A 328 5.61 15.45 -13.92
N GLY A 329 4.63 14.54 -13.77
CA GLY A 329 3.32 14.67 -14.41
C GLY A 329 2.52 15.89 -13.92
N GLY A 330 2.54 16.15 -12.61
CA GLY A 330 1.90 17.31 -11.99
C GLY A 330 2.57 18.63 -12.37
N LEU A 331 3.90 18.68 -12.25
CA LEU A 331 4.73 19.82 -12.65
C LEU A 331 4.48 20.19 -14.10
N PHE A 332 4.73 19.27 -15.03
CA PHE A 332 4.64 19.53 -16.46
C PHE A 332 3.24 19.99 -16.88
N GLY A 333 2.17 19.33 -16.39
CA GLY A 333 0.81 19.65 -16.81
C GLY A 333 0.40 21.09 -16.46
N LEU A 334 0.50 21.46 -15.17
CA LEU A 334 0.03 22.76 -14.71
C LEU A 334 0.96 23.90 -15.16
N THR A 335 2.29 23.72 -15.10
CA THR A 335 3.22 24.78 -15.51
C THR A 335 3.16 25.04 -17.01
N THR A 336 2.99 24.00 -17.84
CA THR A 336 2.83 24.17 -19.28
C THR A 336 1.55 24.94 -19.59
N MET A 337 0.44 24.59 -18.94
CA MET A 337 -0.83 25.30 -19.13
C MET A 337 -0.70 26.80 -18.76
N LEU A 338 -0.15 27.12 -17.59
CA LEU A 338 0.03 28.50 -17.14
C LEU A 338 1.00 29.27 -18.05
N SER A 339 2.08 28.63 -18.48
CA SER A 339 3.07 29.26 -19.38
C SER A 339 2.45 29.63 -20.72
N MET A 340 1.59 28.78 -21.27
CA MET A 340 0.90 29.03 -22.54
C MET A 340 -0.12 30.16 -22.45
N ILE A 341 -0.77 30.33 -21.29
CA ILE A 341 -1.76 31.40 -21.08
C ILE A 341 -1.07 32.75 -20.85
N PHE A 342 -0.01 32.78 -20.03
CA PHE A 342 0.53 34.04 -19.50
C PHE A 342 1.89 34.44 -20.06
N LEU A 343 2.75 33.49 -20.42
CA LEU A 343 4.16 33.75 -20.73
C LEU A 343 4.47 33.68 -22.22
N ILE A 344 3.98 32.63 -22.90
CA ILE A 344 4.32 32.35 -24.29
C ILE A 344 3.31 33.07 -25.19
N LYS A 345 3.74 34.17 -25.81
CA LYS A 345 2.95 34.92 -26.79
C LYS A 345 3.15 34.33 -28.19
N ASN A 346 2.19 34.51 -29.09
CA ASN A 346 2.25 34.12 -30.51
C ASN A 346 2.42 32.61 -30.79
N VAL A 347 1.90 31.75 -29.90
CA VAL A 347 1.84 30.31 -30.17
C VAL A 347 0.87 30.03 -31.33
N PRO A 348 1.23 29.19 -32.31
CA PRO A 348 0.28 28.73 -33.33
C PRO A 348 -0.98 28.15 -32.69
N LEU A 349 -2.15 28.58 -33.18
CA LEU A 349 -3.44 28.20 -32.61
C LEU A 349 -3.63 26.68 -32.48
N ALA A 350 -3.13 25.91 -33.46
CA ALA A 350 -3.15 24.45 -33.44
C ALA A 350 -2.40 23.86 -32.23
N VAL A 351 -1.23 24.40 -31.88
CA VAL A 351 -0.44 23.94 -30.73
C VAL A 351 -1.18 24.23 -29.42
N SER A 352 -1.78 25.42 -29.30
CA SER A 352 -2.60 25.77 -28.14
C SER A 352 -3.77 24.82 -27.95
N TYR A 353 -4.52 24.49 -29.02
CA TYR A 353 -5.62 23.52 -28.94
C TYR A 353 -5.16 22.12 -28.56
N ILE A 354 -4.02 21.65 -29.07
CA ILE A 354 -3.46 20.35 -28.68
C ILE A 354 -3.13 20.34 -27.20
N MET A 355 -2.45 21.36 -26.69
CA MET A 355 -2.06 21.44 -25.27
C MET A 355 -3.28 21.51 -24.36
N TYR A 356 -4.27 22.35 -24.67
CA TYR A 356 -5.52 22.43 -23.91
C TYR A 356 -6.31 21.12 -23.98
N GLY A 357 -6.34 20.46 -25.14
CA GLY A 357 -6.98 19.16 -25.32
C GLY A 357 -6.32 18.07 -24.48
N LEU A 358 -4.98 18.02 -24.43
CA LEU A 358 -4.25 17.07 -23.58
C LEU A 358 -4.48 17.32 -22.09
N PHE A 359 -4.53 18.58 -21.66
CA PHE A 359 -4.85 18.93 -20.28
C PHE A 359 -6.31 18.57 -19.93
N ALA A 360 -7.26 18.88 -20.81
CA ALA A 360 -8.66 18.49 -20.64
C ALA A 360 -8.80 16.97 -20.55
N LEU A 361 -8.08 16.22 -21.40
CA LEU A 361 -8.04 14.75 -21.34
C LEU A 361 -7.47 14.26 -20.00
N GLN A 362 -6.42 14.88 -19.48
CA GLN A 362 -5.87 14.57 -18.15
C GLN A 362 -6.90 14.83 -17.05
N MET A 363 -7.60 15.97 -17.08
CA MET A 363 -8.67 16.27 -16.12
C MET A 363 -9.82 15.27 -16.20
N LEU A 364 -10.22 14.83 -17.40
CA LEU A 364 -11.20 13.76 -17.58
C LEU A 364 -10.73 12.42 -16.98
N THR A 365 -9.43 12.13 -17.03
CA THR A 365 -8.92 10.92 -16.37
C THR A 365 -8.92 11.03 -14.84
N PHE A 366 -8.72 12.23 -14.29
CA PHE A 366 -8.85 12.45 -12.86
C PHE A 366 -10.30 12.40 -12.39
N SER A 367 -11.27 12.81 -13.20
CA SER A 367 -12.69 12.72 -12.82
C SER A 367 -13.12 11.28 -12.56
N ILE A 368 -12.48 10.30 -13.21
CA ILE A 368 -12.71 8.87 -12.96
C ILE A 368 -12.38 8.48 -11.51
N ALA A 369 -11.35 9.06 -10.89
CA ALA A 369 -11.05 8.81 -9.47
C ALA A 369 -12.22 9.25 -8.57
N PHE A 370 -12.83 10.39 -8.88
CA PHE A 370 -13.99 10.93 -8.16
C PHE A 370 -15.28 10.15 -8.46
N ILE A 371 -15.44 9.63 -9.68
CA ILE A 371 -16.58 8.76 -10.04
C ILE A 371 -16.49 7.43 -9.29
N ILE A 372 -15.30 6.83 -9.22
CA ILE A 372 -15.08 5.60 -8.43
C ILE A 372 -15.48 5.86 -6.98
N ASP A 373 -15.00 6.96 -6.39
CA ASP A 373 -15.29 7.35 -4.99
C ASP A 373 -16.78 7.42 -4.65
N ILE A 374 -17.68 7.71 -5.61
CA ILE A 374 -19.14 7.74 -5.36
C ILE A 374 -19.65 6.40 -4.83
N PHE A 375 -19.07 5.28 -5.27
CA PHE A 375 -19.55 3.94 -4.92
C PHE A 375 -18.73 3.29 -3.79
N ILE A 376 -17.54 3.83 -3.49
CA ILE A 376 -16.61 3.23 -2.54
C ILE A 376 -17.11 3.25 -1.09
N PRO A 377 -17.69 4.34 -0.55
CA PRO A 377 -18.22 4.33 0.81
C PRO A 377 -19.25 3.23 1.04
N LYS A 378 -20.15 3.02 0.06
CA LYS A 378 -21.12 1.93 0.09
C LYS A 378 -20.46 0.55 0.01
N LEU A 379 -19.45 0.40 -0.86
CA LEU A 379 -18.70 -0.85 -1.01
C LEU A 379 -17.95 -1.23 0.28
N LEU A 380 -17.42 -0.24 0.99
CA LEU A 380 -16.65 -0.41 2.21
C LEU A 380 -17.50 -0.37 3.49
N ASN A 381 -18.81 -0.13 3.35
CA ASN A 381 -19.73 0.08 4.45
C ASN A 381 -19.23 1.15 5.45
N VAL A 382 -18.80 2.30 4.92
CA VAL A 382 -18.38 3.46 5.69
C VAL A 382 -19.31 4.63 5.46
N ASP A 383 -19.57 5.38 6.53
CA ASP A 383 -20.39 6.58 6.49
C ASP A 383 -19.52 7.78 6.09
N GLU A 384 -19.51 8.07 4.78
CA GLU A 384 -18.90 9.28 4.22
C GLU A 384 -19.89 9.97 3.28
N CYS A 385 -20.05 11.28 3.44
CA CYS A 385 -20.92 12.08 2.58
C CYS A 385 -20.26 13.41 2.26
N ILE A 386 -20.00 13.64 0.97
CA ILE A 386 -19.41 14.89 0.50
C ILE A 386 -20.44 15.69 -0.31
N PHE A 387 -20.60 16.96 0.08
CA PHE A 387 -21.42 17.90 -0.69
C PHE A 387 -20.86 18.10 -2.10
N PHE A 388 -21.73 18.09 -3.11
CA PHE A 388 -21.30 18.06 -4.51
C PHE A 388 -20.41 19.24 -4.93
N LEU A 389 -20.66 20.46 -4.43
CA LEU A 389 -19.80 21.62 -4.72
C LEU A 389 -18.41 21.47 -4.10
N ARG A 390 -18.31 20.86 -2.91
CA ARG A 390 -17.01 20.55 -2.30
C ARG A 390 -16.27 19.48 -3.10
N ASN A 391 -16.98 18.48 -3.58
CA ASN A 391 -16.40 17.45 -4.44
C ASN A 391 -15.90 18.03 -5.78
N LEU A 392 -16.67 18.93 -6.39
CA LEU A 392 -16.28 19.67 -7.60
C LEU A 392 -15.06 20.57 -7.34
N PHE A 393 -15.03 21.27 -6.21
CA PHE A 393 -13.87 22.07 -5.80
C PHE A 393 -12.62 21.19 -5.67
N HIS A 394 -12.70 20.08 -4.95
CA HIS A 394 -11.60 19.12 -4.83
C HIS A 394 -11.12 18.63 -6.21
N PHE A 395 -12.04 18.30 -7.11
CA PHE A 395 -11.72 17.90 -8.49
C PHE A 395 -10.95 19.00 -9.24
N ILE A 396 -11.46 20.24 -9.27
CA ILE A 396 -10.81 21.36 -9.94
C ILE A 396 -9.43 21.67 -9.33
N THR A 397 -9.27 21.51 -8.02
CA THR A 397 -7.98 21.74 -7.34
C THR A 397 -6.96 20.61 -7.52
N THR A 398 -7.32 19.49 -8.15
CA THR A 398 -6.44 18.32 -8.31
C THR A 398 -5.06 18.66 -8.90
N PRO A 399 -4.94 19.48 -9.96
CA PRO A 399 -3.64 19.87 -10.51
C PRO A 399 -2.74 20.61 -9.50
N PHE A 400 -3.32 21.41 -8.61
CA PHE A 400 -2.58 22.14 -7.59
C PHE A 400 -2.08 21.21 -6.48
N VAL A 401 -2.89 20.23 -6.07
CA VAL A 401 -2.46 19.20 -5.10
C VAL A 401 -1.31 18.37 -5.69
N LEU A 402 -1.42 17.98 -6.97
CA LEU A 402 -0.35 17.25 -7.66
C LEU A 402 0.92 18.10 -7.82
N LEU A 403 0.78 19.39 -8.14
CA LEU A 403 1.93 20.31 -8.20
C LEU A 403 2.61 20.43 -6.83
N ALA A 404 1.84 20.60 -5.76
CA ALA A 404 2.36 20.64 -4.39
C ALA A 404 3.07 19.34 -4.02
N TYR A 405 2.49 18.19 -4.39
CA TYR A 405 3.10 16.88 -4.20
C TYR A 405 4.46 16.82 -4.92
N SER A 406 4.52 17.18 -6.20
CA SER A 406 5.77 17.21 -6.97
C SER A 406 6.82 18.15 -6.40
N PHE A 407 6.46 19.28 -5.79
CA PHE A 407 7.41 20.14 -5.08
C PHE A 407 8.01 19.45 -3.85
N VAL A 408 7.19 18.74 -3.07
CA VAL A 408 7.67 17.94 -1.94
C VAL A 408 8.63 16.86 -2.43
N GLU A 409 8.30 16.19 -3.54
CA GLU A 409 9.18 15.17 -4.13
C GLU A 409 10.50 15.76 -4.61
N PHE A 410 10.45 16.90 -5.30
CA PHE A 410 11.65 17.59 -5.79
C PHE A 410 12.58 17.96 -4.62
N TYR A 411 12.03 18.55 -3.57
CA TYR A 411 12.78 18.85 -2.34
C TYR A 411 13.38 17.59 -1.71
N ALA A 412 12.59 16.53 -1.57
CA ALA A 412 13.02 15.25 -1.00
C ALA A 412 14.16 14.61 -1.80
N LEU A 413 14.09 14.63 -3.13
CA LEU A 413 15.15 14.10 -4.00
C LEU A 413 16.45 14.90 -3.88
N HIS A 414 16.38 16.24 -3.79
CA HIS A 414 17.57 17.07 -3.56
C HIS A 414 18.21 16.76 -2.21
N GLU A 415 17.38 16.53 -1.19
CA GLU A 415 17.86 16.15 0.13
C GLU A 415 18.61 14.81 0.10
N VAL A 416 18.11 13.81 -0.63
CA VAL A 416 18.82 12.52 -0.82
C VAL A 416 20.12 12.72 -1.58
N VAL A 417 20.14 13.56 -2.62
CA VAL A 417 21.36 13.85 -3.39
C VAL A 417 22.44 14.49 -2.51
N ILE A 418 22.06 15.42 -1.62
CA ILE A 418 23.01 16.16 -0.78
C ILE A 418 23.47 15.32 0.43
N PHE A 419 22.55 14.64 1.11
CA PHE A 419 22.83 13.99 2.40
C PHE A 419 22.93 12.46 2.32
N GLY A 420 22.62 11.87 1.17
CA GLY A 420 22.70 10.43 0.93
C GLY A 420 21.84 9.61 1.90
N LYS A 421 22.34 8.44 2.31
CA LYS A 421 21.60 7.50 3.17
C LYS A 421 21.23 8.08 4.55
N LYS A 422 21.87 9.17 5.00
CA LYS A 422 21.59 9.77 6.32
C LYS A 422 20.15 10.27 6.48
N VAL A 423 19.45 10.55 5.37
CA VAL A 423 18.05 11.03 5.38
C VAL A 423 17.03 9.92 5.19
N CYS A 424 17.46 8.70 4.87
CA CYS A 424 16.65 7.48 4.83
C CYS A 424 16.36 6.99 6.26
N LYS A 425 15.61 7.79 7.04
CA LYS A 425 15.21 7.48 8.41
C LYS A 425 13.70 7.30 8.51
N HIS A 426 13.26 6.31 9.27
CA HIS A 426 11.85 6.12 9.57
C HIS A 426 11.39 7.10 10.66
N GLY A 427 10.64 8.13 10.28
CA GLY A 427 9.90 8.99 11.22
C GLY A 427 8.46 8.51 11.34
N ALA A 428 7.99 8.15 12.54
CA ALA A 428 6.60 7.75 12.76
C ALA A 428 5.62 8.90 12.44
N SER A 429 4.50 8.60 11.79
CA SER A 429 3.42 9.56 11.55
C SER A 429 2.58 9.70 12.82
N ALA A 430 2.07 10.90 13.09
CA ALA A 430 1.12 11.10 14.18
C ALA A 430 -0.21 10.40 13.82
N LYS A 431 -0.69 9.50 14.68
CA LYS A 431 -1.93 8.71 14.46
C LYS A 431 -3.01 8.99 15.50
N GLY A 432 -2.84 10.03 16.32
CA GLY A 432 -3.80 10.40 17.37
C GLY A 432 -5.16 10.91 16.85
N ALA A 433 -5.25 11.30 15.57
CA ALA A 433 -6.47 11.83 14.97
C ALA A 433 -7.33 10.77 14.23
N LEU A 434 -6.91 9.49 14.20
CA LEU A 434 -7.66 8.36 13.59
C LEU A 434 -8.40 7.54 14.66
#